data_AF-K1UNI2-F1
#
_entry.id   AF-K1UNI2-F1
#
_cell.length_a   1.000
_cell.length_b   1.000
_cell.length_c   1.000
_cell.angle_alpha   90.00
_cell.angle_beta   90.00
_cell.angle_gamma   90.00
#
_symmetry.space_group_name_H-M   'P 1'
#
loop_
_entity.id
_entity.type
_entity.pdbx_description
1 polymer ?
#
loop_
_entity_poly.entity_id
_entity_poly.type
_entity_poly.pdbx_seq_one_letter_code
_entity_poly.pdbx_strand_id
1 'polypeptide(L)' 'MKLLVLDGNSLVNRAYFGIKLLTTKDGRYTNAIFGFQNILLNLLSA' A
#
# COMPACT_ATOMS: atom_id res chain seq x y z
N MET A 1 -0.10 -10.11 -23.19
CA MET A 1 0.01 -10.05 -21.70
C MET A 1 1.35 -9.44 -21.35
N LYS A 2 1.38 -8.43 -20.47
CA LYS A 2 2.62 -7.87 -19.92
C LYS A 2 2.79 -8.39 -18.50
N LEU A 3 4.01 -8.81 -18.15
CA LEU A 3 4.35 -9.22 -16.79
C LEU A 3 4.70 -7.97 -15.97
N LEU A 4 4.04 -7.80 -14.82
CA LEU A 4 4.36 -6.78 -13.83
C LEU A 4 4.94 -7.48 -12.59
N VAL A 5 6.15 -7.07 -12.18
CA VAL A 5 6.82 -7.58 -10.98
C VAL A 5 6.90 -6.46 -9.95
N LEU A 6 6.55 -6.76 -8.70
CA LEU A 6 6.48 -5.79 -7.61
C LEU A 6 7.44 -6.17 -6.49
N ASP A 7 8.23 -5.20 -6.02
CA ASP A 7 8.95 -5.30 -4.75
C ASP A 7 8.01 -4.89 -3.61
N GLY A 8 7.40 -5.89 -2.96
CA GLY A 8 6.44 -5.67 -1.88
C GLY A 8 7.05 -4.94 -0.68
N ASN A 9 8.30 -5.24 -0.30
CA ASN A 9 8.92 -4.64 0.88
C ASN A 9 9.14 -3.14 0.67
N SER A 10 9.68 -2.78 -0.49
CA SER A 10 9.90 -1.37 -0.84
C SER A 10 8.59 -0.59 -0.98
N LEU A 11 7.55 -1.20 -1.57
CA LEU A 11 6.24 -0.55 -1.72
C LEU A 11 5.49 -0.39 -0.39
N VAL A 12 5.50 -1.40 0.48
CA VAL A 12 4.90 -1.30 1.82
C VAL A 12 5.61 -0.26 2.66
N ASN A 13 6.94 -0.17 2.58
CA ASN A 13 7.71 0.87 3.28
C ASN A 13 7.31 2.28 2.84
N ARG A 14 7.18 2.52 1.52
CA ARG A 14 6.66 3.79 0.99
C ARG A 14 5.24 4.06 1.44
N ALA A 15 4.37 3.05 1.42
CA ALA A 15 2.99 3.18 1.88
C ALA A 15 2.89 3.50 3.38
N TYR A 16 3.78 2.92 4.20
CA TYR A 16 3.82 3.16 5.65
C TYR A 16 4.14 4.62 5.97
N PHE A 17 5.17 5.18 5.33
CA PHE A 17 5.63 6.55 5.59
C PHE A 17 4.99 7.64 4.71
N GLY A 18 4.34 7.25 3.61
CA GLY A 18 3.83 8.19 2.60
C GLY A 18 2.42 8.72 2.82
N ILE A 19 1.69 8.22 3.82
CA ILE A 19 0.34 8.67 4.15
C ILE A 19 0.18 8.92 5.64
N LYS A 20 -0.90 9.61 6.02
CA LYS A 20 -1.27 9.81 7.42
C LYS A 20 -1.46 8.48 8.14
N LEU A 21 -1.21 8.47 9.45
CA LEU A 21 -1.47 7.31 10.30
C LEU A 21 -2.96 6.97 10.27
N LEU A 22 -3.26 5.69 10.04
CA LEU A 22 -4.62 5.15 10.01
C LEU A 22 -4.69 4.00 11.00
N THR A 23 -5.79 3.94 11.73
CA THR A 23 -6.06 2.87 12.69
C THR A 23 -7.47 2.33 12.54
N THR A 24 -7.67 1.06 12.91
CA THR A 24 -8.99 0.49 13.15
C THR A 24 -9.60 1.06 14.44
N LYS A 25 -10.89 0.75 14.69
CA LYS A 25 -11.61 1.19 15.90
C LYS A 25 -10.94 0.70 17.20
N ASP A 26 -10.27 -0.44 17.17
CA ASP A 26 -9.50 -1.03 18.26
C ASP A 26 -8.01 -0.60 18.27
N GLY A 27 -7.62 0.37 17.43
CA GLY A 27 -6.30 1.00 17.47
C GLY A 27 -5.20 0.31 16.67
N ARG A 28 -5.50 -0.69 15.84
CA ARG A 28 -4.49 -1.38 15.00
C ARG A 28 -4.14 -0.53 13.79
N TYR A 29 -2.85 -0.30 13.55
CA TYR A 29 -2.38 0.48 12.41
C TYR A 29 -2.64 -0.22 11.07
N THR A 30 -3.13 0.55 10.09
CA THR A 30 -3.53 0.05 8.76
C THR A 30 -2.98 0.89 7.61
N ASN A 31 -2.27 1.99 7.88
CA ASN A 31 -1.76 2.92 6.86
C ASN A 31 -0.89 2.24 5.80
N ALA A 32 0.02 1.34 6.20
CA ALA A 32 0.85 0.58 5.26
C ALA A 32 0.02 -0.22 4.26
N ILE A 33 -0.99 -0.93 4.76
CA ILE A 33 -1.85 -1.82 3.95
C ILE A 33 -2.73 -0.98 3.04
N PHE A 34 -3.38 0.06 3.59
CA PHE A 34 -4.23 0.96 2.82
C PHE A 34 -3.45 1.65 1.69
N GLY A 35 -2.27 2.19 1.98
CA GLY A 35 -1.41 2.84 0.98
C GLY A 35 -0.93 1.85 -0.08
N PHE A 36 -0.50 0.66 0.31
CA PHE A 36 -0.05 -0.39 -0.62
C PHE A 36 -1.18 -0.82 -1.55
N GLN A 37 -2.38 -1.02 -1.02
CA GLN A 37 -3.56 -1.38 -1.82
C GLN A 37 -3.89 -0.32 -2.87
N ASN A 38 -3.82 0.97 -2.52
CA ASN A 38 -4.03 2.05 -3.49
C ASN A 38 -2.97 2.05 -4.59
N ILE A 39 -1.70 1.83 -4.26
CA ILE A 39 -0.63 1.70 -5.25
C ILE A 39 -0.93 0.53 -6.20
N LEU A 40 -1.31 -0.63 -5.66
CA LEU A 40 -1.61 -1.82 -6.45
C LEU A 40 -2.80 -1.59 -7.39
N LEU A 41 -3.90 -1.03 -6.89
CA LEU A 41 -5.09 -0.75 -7.71
C LEU A 41 -4.77 0.23 -8.85
N ASN A 42 -4.00 1.28 -8.57
CA ASN A 42 -3.56 2.22 -9.60
C ASN A 42 -2.72 1.53 -10.69
N LEU A 43 -1.80 0.64 -10.31
CA LEU A 43 -0.96 -0.10 -11.26
C LEU A 43 -1.76 -1.11 -12.09
N LEU A 44 -2.84 -1.68 -11.54
CA LEU A 44 -3.69 -2.64 -12.23
C LEU A 44 -4.75 -1.97 -13.13
N SER A 45 -5.12 -0.73 -12.83
CA SER A 45 -6.02 0.07 -13.69
C SER A 45 -5.33 0.72 -14.89
N ALA A 46 -4.00 0.67 -14.94
CA ALA A 46 -3.16 1.31 -15.95
C ALA A 46 -2.92 0.43 -17.20
#